data_AF-A0A9D9G3K6-F1
#
_entry.id   AF-A0A9D9G3K6-F1
#
_cell.length_a   1.000
_cell.length_b   1.000
_cell.length_c   1.000
_cell.angle_alpha   90.00
_cell.angle_beta   90.00
_cell.angle_gamma   90.00
#
_symmetry.space_group_name_H-M   'P 1'
#
loop_
_entity.id
_entity.type
_entity.pdbx_description
1 polymer ?
#
loop_
_entity_poly.entity_id
_entity_poly.type
_entity_poly.pdbx_seq_one_letter_code
_entity_poly.pdbx_strand_id
1 'polypeptide(L)'
;IETNKPYYIRYGVGVLLALFLDDLFEEDHLEIVANIHSDEYYVQMMQGWYFATALAKQYDYAIKYIEKGLLDKGVNNITIKKAIESYRITEAQKEYLRKYRIK
;
A
#
# COMPACT_ATOMS: atom_id res chain seq x y z
N ILE A 1 -20.92 -19.49 -9.85
CA ILE A 1 -20.18 -18.62 -8.90
C ILE A 1 -18.97 -18.11 -9.66
N GLU A 2 -19.14 -17.04 -10.42
CA GLU A 2 -18.06 -16.43 -11.20
C GLU A 2 -17.01 -15.87 -10.24
N THR A 3 -15.82 -16.43 -10.30
CA THR A 3 -14.74 -16.22 -9.33
C THR A 3 -13.85 -15.04 -9.73
N ASN A 4 -14.42 -13.85 -9.92
CA ASN A 4 -13.65 -12.63 -9.77
C ASN A 4 -13.85 -12.17 -8.33
N LYS A 5 -13.12 -12.77 -7.38
CA LYS A 5 -13.46 -12.69 -5.94
C LYS A 5 -12.58 -11.66 -5.20
N PRO A 6 -12.94 -10.36 -5.18
CA PRO A 6 -12.18 -9.31 -4.49
C PRO A 6 -11.91 -9.63 -3.01
N TYR A 7 -12.77 -10.43 -2.37
CA TYR A 7 -12.58 -10.85 -0.98
C TYR A 7 -11.38 -11.78 -0.75
N TYR A 8 -11.02 -12.63 -1.72
CA TYR A 8 -9.85 -13.51 -1.58
C TYR A 8 -8.57 -12.70 -1.73
N ILE A 9 -8.54 -11.77 -2.69
CA ILE A 9 -7.43 -10.83 -2.87
C ILE A 9 -7.27 -9.99 -1.60
N ARG A 10 -8.35 -9.40 -1.11
CA ARG A 10 -8.33 -8.61 0.13
C ARG A 10 -7.83 -9.43 1.32
N TYR A 11 -8.27 -10.68 1.44
CA TYR A 11 -7.79 -11.57 2.50
C TYR A 11 -6.28 -11.81 2.39
N GLY A 12 -5.78 -12.16 1.19
CA GLY A 12 -4.34 -12.37 0.96
C GLY A 12 -3.49 -11.15 1.28
N VAL A 13 -3.89 -9.96 0.81
CA VAL A 13 -3.19 -8.70 1.14
C VAL A 13 -3.29 -8.40 2.64
N GLY A 14 -4.41 -8.74 3.28
CA GLY A 14 -4.57 -8.63 4.73
C GLY A 14 -3.63 -9.51 5.53
N VAL A 15 -3.37 -10.74 5.07
CA VAL A 15 -2.40 -11.66 5.67
C VAL A 15 -0.98 -11.09 5.56
N LEU A 16 -0.59 -10.59 4.39
CA LEU A 16 0.71 -9.93 4.19
C LEU A 16 0.87 -8.71 5.10
N LEU A 17 -0.17 -7.88 5.21
CA LEU A 17 -0.18 -6.72 6.11
C LEU A 17 0.06 -7.13 7.57
N ALA A 18 -0.67 -8.15 8.03
CA ALA A 18 -0.70 -8.52 9.44
C ALA A 18 0.56 -9.26 9.91
N LEU A 19 1.18 -10.07 9.04
CA LEU A 19 2.23 -11.01 9.43
C LEU A 19 3.60 -10.74 8.82
N PHE A 20 3.68 -10.04 7.69
CA PHE A 20 4.89 -10.00 6.85
C PHE A 20 5.47 -8.59 6.62
N LEU A 21 5.12 -7.62 7.48
CA LEU A 21 5.68 -6.26 7.41
C LEU A 21 6.70 -5.94 8.52
N ASP A 22 6.93 -6.87 9.46
CA ASP A 22 7.96 -6.76 10.51
C ASP A 22 9.11 -7.75 10.21
N ASP A 23 9.40 -8.68 11.12
CA ASP A 23 10.55 -9.58 11.05
C ASP A 23 10.52 -10.54 9.84
N LEU A 24 9.34 -10.82 9.30
CA LEU A 24 9.14 -11.69 8.13
C LEU A 24 9.05 -10.90 6.81
N PHE A 25 9.47 -9.64 6.80
CA PHE A 25 9.40 -8.82 5.61
C PHE A 25 10.43 -9.23 4.55
N GLU A 26 9.94 -9.37 3.32
CA GLU A 26 10.74 -9.53 2.10
C GLU A 26 10.26 -8.49 1.08
N GLU A 27 11.20 -7.90 0.31
CA GLU A 27 10.88 -6.82 -0.65
C GLU A 27 9.85 -7.27 -1.71
N ASP A 28 9.89 -8.55 -2.10
CA ASP A 28 8.97 -9.17 -3.07
C ASP A 28 7.50 -9.10 -2.62
N HIS A 29 7.22 -9.01 -1.31
CA HIS A 29 5.84 -8.82 -0.83
C HIS A 29 5.25 -7.49 -1.30
N LEU A 30 6.07 -6.43 -1.42
CA LEU A 30 5.60 -5.15 -1.98
C LEU A 30 5.27 -5.30 -3.46
N GLU A 31 6.07 -6.06 -4.21
CA GLU A 31 5.88 -6.29 -5.64
C GLU A 31 4.59 -7.09 -5.89
N ILE A 32 4.37 -8.16 -5.12
CA ILE A 32 3.14 -8.97 -5.18
C ILE A 32 1.91 -8.08 -5.00
N VAL A 33 1.92 -7.17 -4.01
CA VAL A 33 0.76 -6.30 -3.74
C VAL A 33 0.62 -5.17 -4.76
N ALA A 34 1.72 -4.63 -5.29
CA ALA A 34 1.70 -3.60 -6.32
C ALA A 34 1.15 -4.10 -7.66
N ASN A 35 1.49 -5.34 -8.04
CA ASN A 35 1.07 -5.96 -9.30
C ASN A 35 -0.41 -6.41 -9.32
N ILE A 36 -1.15 -6.20 -8.23
CA ILE A 36 -2.61 -6.41 -8.21
C ILE A 36 -3.28 -5.20 -8.85
N HIS A 37 -3.69 -5.34 -10.11
CA HIS A 37 -4.49 -4.35 -10.81
C HIS A 37 -5.97 -4.69 -10.71
N SER A 38 -6.75 -3.77 -10.14
CA SER A 38 -8.18 -3.98 -9.92
C SER A 38 -8.93 -2.66 -9.77
N ASP A 39 -10.07 -2.53 -10.45
CA ASP A 39 -10.99 -1.40 -10.28
C ASP A 39 -11.91 -1.56 -9.04
N GLU A 40 -11.85 -2.72 -8.36
CA GLU A 40 -12.64 -2.99 -7.17
C GLU A 40 -12.16 -2.14 -5.99
N TYR A 41 -12.99 -1.20 -5.55
CA TYR A 41 -12.66 -0.25 -4.49
C TYR A 41 -12.10 -0.89 -3.21
N TYR A 42 -12.65 -2.03 -2.79
CA TYR A 42 -12.19 -2.73 -1.59
C TYR A 42 -10.83 -3.41 -1.75
N VAL A 43 -10.45 -3.78 -2.98
CA VAL A 43 -9.10 -4.28 -3.29
C VAL A 43 -8.12 -3.10 -3.24
N GLN A 44 -8.44 -2.00 -3.93
CA GLN A 44 -7.59 -0.80 -3.92
C GLN A 44 -7.41 -0.23 -2.50
N MET A 45 -8.47 -0.25 -1.69
CA MET A 45 -8.39 0.17 -0.28
C MET A 45 -7.45 -0.72 0.53
N MET A 46 -7.50 -2.04 0.32
CA MET A 46 -6.65 -2.98 1.04
C MET A 46 -5.18 -2.81 0.64
N GLN A 47 -4.88 -2.64 -0.64
CA GLN A 47 -3.54 -2.29 -1.13
C GLN A 47 -3.07 -0.97 -0.52
N GLY A 48 -3.94 0.05 -0.47
CA GLY A 48 -3.60 1.34 0.13
C GLY A 48 -3.33 1.27 1.63
N TRP A 49 -4.05 0.42 2.36
CA TRP A 49 -3.74 0.13 3.77
C TRP A 49 -2.42 -0.60 3.94
N TYR A 50 -2.14 -1.56 3.07
CA TYR A 50 -0.88 -2.30 3.06
C TYR A 50 0.30 -1.36 2.87
N PHE A 51 0.31 -0.56 1.80
CA PHE A 51 1.40 0.37 1.54
C PHE A 51 1.51 1.48 2.59
N ALA A 52 0.41 1.99 3.14
CA ALA A 52 0.49 2.96 4.25
C ALA A 52 1.12 2.35 5.51
N THR A 53 0.88 1.05 5.75
CA THR A 53 1.49 0.32 6.87
C THR A 53 2.95 0.00 6.57
N ALA A 54 3.28 -0.37 5.32
CA ALA A 54 4.64 -0.60 4.88
C ALA A 54 5.49 0.69 4.95
N LEU A 55 4.92 1.86 4.64
CA LEU A 55 5.60 3.15 4.85
C LEU A 55 5.91 3.42 6.33
N ALA A 56 5.14 2.85 7.26
CA ALA A 56 5.43 2.98 8.69
C ALA A 56 6.48 1.98 9.21
N LYS A 57 6.59 0.80 8.60
CA LYS A 57 7.43 -0.30 9.10
C LYS A 57 8.70 -0.55 8.29
N GLN A 58 8.62 -0.34 6.99
CA GLN A 58 9.62 -0.68 5.98
C GLN A 58 9.81 0.49 4.99
N TYR A 59 9.99 1.70 5.56
CA TYR A 59 9.93 2.96 4.80
C TYR A 59 10.85 2.98 3.58
N ASP A 60 12.12 2.59 3.75
CA ASP A 60 13.15 2.64 2.71
C ASP A 60 12.81 1.79 1.48
N TYR A 61 11.98 0.76 1.65
CA TYR A 61 11.50 -0.10 0.57
C TYR A 61 10.17 0.40 0.00
N ALA A 62 9.21 0.73 0.87
CA ALA A 62 7.86 1.13 0.46
C ALA A 62 7.84 2.48 -0.28
N ILE A 63 8.72 3.42 0.08
CA ILE A 63 8.77 4.74 -0.55
C ILE A 63 9.09 4.68 -2.05
N LYS A 64 9.89 3.69 -2.47
CA LYS A 64 10.27 3.48 -3.88
C LYS A 64 9.05 3.29 -4.79
N TYR A 65 7.97 2.69 -4.28
CA TYR A 65 6.73 2.46 -5.05
C TYR A 65 5.95 3.75 -5.30
N ILE A 66 6.02 4.68 -4.35
CA ILE A 66 5.42 6.02 -4.48
C ILE A 66 6.26 6.88 -5.42
N GLU A 67 7.58 6.89 -5.23
CA GLU A 67 8.51 7.69 -6.02
C GLU A 67 8.52 7.32 -7.50
N LYS A 68 8.50 6.01 -7.79
CA LYS A 68 8.50 5.48 -9.15
C LYS A 68 7.11 5.40 -9.79
N GLY A 69 6.05 5.74 -9.04
CA GLY A 69 4.67 5.69 -9.54
C GLY A 69 4.21 4.28 -9.92
N LEU A 70 4.59 3.27 -9.13
CA LEU A 70 4.31 1.86 -9.44
C LEU A 70 2.93 1.38 -8.97
N LEU A 71 2.14 2.26 -8.37
CA LEU A 71 0.80 1.94 -7.86
C LEU A 71 -0.26 2.60 -8.74
N ASP A 72 -1.37 1.88 -8.96
CA ASP A 72 -2.55 2.44 -9.61
C ASP A 72 -2.99 3.73 -8.89
N LYS A 73 -3.51 4.70 -9.67
CA LYS A 73 -3.86 6.05 -9.17
C LYS A 73 -4.71 6.01 -7.89
N GLY A 74 -5.72 5.13 -7.84
CA GLY A 74 -6.58 4.95 -6.68
C GLY A 74 -5.81 4.47 -5.46
N VAL A 75 -4.99 3.43 -5.62
CA VAL A 75 -4.15 2.86 -4.57
C VAL A 75 -3.14 3.88 -4.04
N ASN A 76 -2.44 4.60 -4.94
CA ASN A 76 -1.46 5.62 -4.56
C ASN A 76 -2.10 6.73 -3.70
N ASN A 77 -3.25 7.26 -4.15
CA ASN A 77 -3.92 8.33 -3.43
C ASN A 77 -4.50 7.87 -2.08
N ILE A 78 -5.01 6.63 -1.99
CA ILE A 78 -5.43 6.04 -0.71
C ILE A 78 -4.24 5.84 0.22
N THR A 79 -3.13 5.33 -0.29
CA THR A 79 -1.88 5.13 0.45
C THR A 79 -1.41 6.43 1.08
N ILE A 80 -1.25 7.47 0.26
CA ILE A 80 -0.79 8.78 0.72
C ILE A 80 -1.76 9.33 1.78
N LYS A 81 -3.07 9.29 1.54
CA LYS A 81 -4.07 9.76 2.51
C LYS A 81 -3.92 9.07 3.87
N LYS A 82 -3.83 7.73 3.87
CA LYS A 82 -3.72 6.96 5.11
C LYS A 82 -2.38 7.14 5.80
N ALA A 83 -1.29 7.26 5.05
CA ALA A 83 0.02 7.52 5.59
C ALA A 83 0.09 8.90 6.26
N ILE A 84 -0.44 9.96 5.64
CA ILE A 84 -0.41 11.31 6.22
C ILE A 84 -1.32 11.49 7.44
N GLU A 85 -2.42 10.72 7.51
CA GLU A 85 -3.33 10.69 8.67
C GLU A 85 -2.77 9.82 9.81
N SER A 86 -1.70 9.05 9.58
CA SER A 86 -1.07 8.18 10.57
C SER A 86 -0.13 8.94 11.50
N TYR A 87 -0.09 8.53 12.77
CA TYR A 87 0.92 8.98 13.74
C TYR A 87 2.23 8.18 13.67
N ARG A 88 2.31 7.14 12.83
CA ARG A 88 3.46 6.22 12.76
C ARG A 88 4.59 6.67 11.84
N ILE A 89 4.39 7.77 11.10
CA ILE A 89 5.43 8.38 10.25
C ILE A 89 5.63 9.84 10.67
N THR A 90 6.82 10.36 10.44
CA THR A 90 7.23 11.72 10.82
C THR A 90 6.54 12.79 9.96
N GLU A 91 6.40 14.01 10.47
CA GLU A 91 5.85 15.13 9.68
C GLU A 91 6.63 15.38 8.38
N ALA A 92 7.96 15.23 8.41
CA ALA A 92 8.78 15.34 7.20
C ALA A 92 8.42 14.30 6.14
N GLN A 93 8.18 13.05 6.54
CA GLN A 93 7.72 12.00 5.63
C GLN A 93 6.31 12.32 5.08
N LYS A 94 5.42 12.87 5.90
CA LYS A 94 4.08 13.28 5.44
C LYS A 94 4.15 14.40 4.40
N GLU A 95 4.95 15.43 4.66
CA GLU A 95 5.18 16.52 3.72
C GLU A 95 5.78 16.02 2.41
N TYR A 96 6.70 15.07 2.46
CA TYR A 96 7.27 14.44 1.29
C TYR A 96 6.21 13.70 0.46
N LEU A 97 5.41 12.83 1.09
CA LEU A 97 4.37 12.04 0.41
C LEU A 97 3.30 12.90 -0.27
N ARG A 98 2.98 14.09 0.27
CA ARG A 98 2.00 15.00 -0.35
C ARG A 98 2.35 15.39 -1.78
N LYS A 99 3.64 15.40 -2.13
CA LYS A 99 4.13 15.74 -3.48
C LYS A 99 3.74 14.70 -4.54
N TYR A 100 3.46 13.48 -4.12
CA TYR A 100 3.18 12.33 -5.00
C TYR A 100 1.68 12.05 -5.18
N ARG A 101 0.80 12.94 -4.70
CA ARG A 101 -0.64 12.78 -4.90
C ARG A 101 -0.99 13.06 -6.36
N ILE A 102 -1.63 12.10 -7.01
CA ILE A 102 -1.97 12.18 -8.44
C ILE A 102 -3.30 12.92 -8.58
N LYS A 103 -3.31 13.99 -9.37
CA LYS A 103 -4.52 14.77 -9.71
C LYS A 103 -5.43 13.98 -10.66
#